data_AF-A0A3B8QAE0-F1
#
_entry.id   AF-A0A3B8QAE0-F1
#
_cell.length_a   1.000
_cell.length_b   1.000
_cell.length_c   1.000
_cell.angle_alpha   90.00
_cell.angle_beta   90.00
_cell.angle_gamma   90.00
#
_symmetry.space_group_name_H-M   'P 1'
#
loop_
_entity.id
_entity.type
_entity.pdbx_description
1 polymer ?
#
loop_
_entity_poly.entity_id
_entity_poly.type
_entity_poly.pdbx_seq_one_letter_code
_entity_poly.pdbx_strand_id
1 'polypeptide(L)'
;MELQDRLQQLSDQGIGVAAISYDSEEVLADFAQRRGITFPLLSDDDSEVITEFGILNTVAYEMQGPNRDDPEVVADVAKYVSVFGAPPMIAGTPFPGTFMVDRRGRVTSRFFEEFYRERNTTANILLKLGGGLSPIEAVRGETAHLKLTAYPSNPSITIGTRFSLAVEIEPNPNIHIYAPGAEEMGYRVISFDLAPVPHVRYEPVEFPESEIYYFEPLDERVPTYQRPFTLLQEAVVLGGADAEEALAQLDALTLSGTLNYQACDDKICFEPVSLPLSFTLDLDLLDRQRVNR
;
A
#
# COMPACT_ATOMS: atom_id res chain seq x y z
N MET A 1 -0.91 -11.35 -13.92
CA MET A 1 -0.60 -9.90 -13.95
C MET A 1 -1.64 -9.25 -13.06
N GLU A 2 -1.25 -8.72 -11.90
CA GLU A 2 -2.19 -8.46 -10.77
C GLU A 2 -3.49 -7.73 -11.16
N LEU A 3 -3.42 -6.61 -11.88
CA LEU A 3 -4.60 -5.88 -12.38
C LEU A 3 -5.52 -6.72 -13.29
N GLN A 4 -4.93 -7.52 -14.19
CA GLN A 4 -5.67 -8.40 -15.08
C GLN A 4 -6.34 -9.55 -14.31
N ASP A 5 -5.64 -10.10 -13.32
CA ASP A 5 -6.13 -11.22 -12.51
C ASP A 5 -7.35 -10.79 -11.66
N ARG A 6 -7.48 -9.49 -11.35
CA ARG A 6 -8.60 -8.91 -10.59
C ARG A 6 -9.65 -8.19 -11.43
N LEU A 7 -9.50 -8.15 -12.76
CA LEU A 7 -10.35 -7.33 -13.63
C LEU A 7 -11.85 -7.63 -13.47
N GLN A 8 -12.24 -8.89 -13.34
CA GLN A 8 -13.64 -9.27 -13.13
C GLN A 8 -14.19 -8.71 -11.82
N GLN A 9 -13.43 -8.86 -10.73
CA GLN A 9 -13.83 -8.37 -9.41
C GLN A 9 -13.98 -6.85 -9.40
N LEU A 10 -13.09 -6.12 -10.09
CA LEU A 10 -13.20 -4.68 -10.29
C LEU A 10 -14.46 -4.31 -11.07
N SER A 11 -14.70 -5.01 -12.18
CA SER A 11 -15.89 -4.82 -13.02
C SER A 11 -17.19 -5.07 -12.25
N ASP A 12 -17.23 -6.11 -11.40
CA ASP A 12 -18.39 -6.43 -10.57
C ASP A 12 -18.71 -5.33 -9.53
N GLN A 13 -17.68 -4.58 -9.10
CA GLN A 13 -17.82 -3.38 -8.27
C GLN A 13 -18.13 -2.11 -9.08
N GLY A 14 -18.24 -2.23 -10.41
CA GLY A 14 -18.48 -1.11 -11.32
C GLY A 14 -17.26 -0.22 -11.55
N ILE A 15 -16.05 -0.75 -11.33
CA ILE A 15 -14.76 -0.08 -11.56
C ILE A 15 -14.23 -0.50 -12.93
N GLY A 16 -14.00 0.49 -13.80
CA GLY A 16 -13.29 0.31 -15.06
C GLY A 16 -11.78 0.48 -14.87
N VAL A 17 -10.99 -0.24 -15.68
CA VAL A 17 -9.52 -0.17 -15.66
C VAL A 17 -9.03 0.25 -17.03
N ALA A 18 -8.04 1.15 -17.05
CA ALA A 18 -7.20 1.45 -18.21
C ALA A 18 -5.79 1.75 -17.71
N ALA A 19 -4.78 1.46 -18.53
CA ALA A 19 -3.39 1.85 -18.26
C ALA A 19 -2.86 2.73 -19.39
N ILE A 20 -1.92 3.61 -19.08
CA ILE A 20 -1.24 4.49 -20.04
C ILE A 20 0.27 4.31 -19.88
N SER A 21 1.01 4.27 -20.98
CA SER A 21 2.47 4.32 -20.95
C SER A 21 3.03 5.04 -22.18
N TYR A 22 4.33 5.35 -22.11
CA TYR A 22 5.11 5.93 -23.21
C TYR A 22 5.46 4.93 -24.31
N ASP A 23 4.98 3.69 -24.21
CA ASP A 23 5.22 2.67 -25.23
C ASP A 23 4.30 2.90 -26.42
N SER A 24 4.79 2.63 -27.63
CA SER A 24 3.98 2.68 -28.85
C SER A 24 2.86 1.64 -28.85
N GLU A 25 1.85 1.83 -29.68
CA GLU A 25 0.73 0.90 -29.81
C GLU A 25 1.19 -0.51 -30.19
N GLU A 26 2.25 -0.65 -31.01
CA GLU A 26 2.82 -1.95 -31.39
C GLU A 26 3.39 -2.70 -30.18
N VAL A 27 4.13 -1.98 -29.31
CA VAL A 27 4.71 -2.56 -28.09
C VAL A 27 3.61 -2.96 -27.11
N LEU A 28 2.60 -2.10 -26.94
CA LEU A 28 1.45 -2.38 -26.08
C LEU A 28 0.62 -3.56 -26.59
N ALA A 29 0.40 -3.66 -27.89
CA ALA A 29 -0.34 -4.77 -28.50
C ALA A 29 0.38 -6.11 -28.31
N ASP A 30 1.69 -6.16 -28.56
CA ASP A 30 2.52 -7.34 -28.30
C ASP A 30 2.51 -7.72 -26.81
N PHE A 31 2.68 -6.75 -25.92
CA PHE A 31 2.61 -6.97 -24.48
C PHE A 31 1.25 -7.54 -24.06
N ALA A 32 0.16 -6.93 -24.52
CA ALA A 32 -1.20 -7.37 -24.21
C ALA A 32 -1.45 -8.80 -24.69
N GLN A 33 -1.01 -9.14 -25.91
CA GLN A 33 -1.15 -10.49 -26.45
C GLN A 33 -0.36 -11.51 -25.62
N ARG A 34 0.91 -11.22 -25.30
CA ARG A 34 1.78 -12.14 -24.55
C ARG A 34 1.32 -12.36 -23.11
N ARG A 35 0.76 -11.34 -22.48
CA ARG A 35 0.34 -11.38 -21.07
C ARG A 35 -1.16 -11.61 -20.88
N GLY A 36 -1.93 -11.72 -21.97
CA GLY A 36 -3.38 -11.89 -21.92
C GLY A 36 -4.12 -10.69 -21.33
N ILE A 37 -3.62 -9.47 -21.58
CA ILE A 37 -4.26 -8.24 -21.10
C ILE A 37 -5.50 -7.93 -21.95
N THR A 38 -6.60 -7.63 -21.28
CA THR A 38 -7.93 -7.43 -21.89
C THR A 38 -8.53 -6.06 -21.60
N PHE A 39 -7.97 -5.31 -20.64
CA PHE A 39 -8.34 -3.92 -20.41
C PHE A 39 -7.56 -2.98 -21.37
N PRO A 40 -8.07 -1.76 -21.65
CA PRO A 40 -7.41 -0.81 -22.53
C PRO A 40 -6.00 -0.42 -22.07
N LEU A 41 -5.05 -0.46 -23.01
CA LEU A 41 -3.72 0.12 -22.88
C LEU A 41 -3.65 1.33 -23.83
N LEU A 42 -3.36 2.50 -23.27
CA LEU A 42 -3.27 3.77 -23.97
C LEU A 42 -1.79 4.06 -24.25
N SER A 43 -1.47 4.28 -25.52
CA SER A 43 -0.15 4.75 -25.94
C SER A 43 -0.10 6.26 -25.83
N ASP A 44 0.95 6.76 -25.21
CA ASP A 44 1.34 8.18 -25.13
C ASP A 44 2.83 8.26 -25.49
N ASP A 45 3.16 7.82 -26.70
CA ASP A 45 4.54 7.50 -27.14
C ASP A 45 5.46 8.72 -27.28
N ASP A 46 4.89 9.92 -27.36
CA ASP A 46 5.59 11.20 -27.21
C ASP A 46 5.59 11.74 -25.77
N SER A 47 4.87 11.07 -24.87
CA SER A 47 4.68 11.41 -23.46
C SER A 47 4.06 12.80 -23.24
N GLU A 48 3.27 13.31 -24.20
CA GLU A 48 2.60 14.61 -24.08
C GLU A 48 1.62 14.60 -22.91
N VAL A 49 0.74 13.59 -22.82
CA VAL A 49 -0.26 13.50 -21.75
C VAL A 49 0.41 13.23 -20.39
N ILE A 50 1.38 12.33 -20.33
CA ILE A 50 2.20 12.04 -19.14
C ILE A 50 2.86 13.33 -18.62
N THR A 51 3.34 14.18 -19.51
CA THR A 51 3.94 15.48 -19.17
C THR A 51 2.90 16.47 -18.67
N GLU A 52 1.76 16.62 -19.36
CA GLU A 52 0.68 17.55 -18.96
C GLU A 52 0.10 17.20 -17.60
N PHE A 53 0.02 15.92 -17.26
CA PHE A 53 -0.45 15.45 -15.95
C PHE A 53 0.59 15.64 -14.84
N GLY A 54 1.80 16.09 -15.18
CA GLY A 54 2.90 16.32 -14.23
C GLY A 54 3.39 15.03 -13.58
N ILE A 55 3.32 13.91 -14.30
CA ILE A 55 3.74 12.59 -13.81
C ILE A 55 4.95 12.05 -14.56
N LEU A 56 5.51 12.80 -15.51
CA LEU A 56 6.76 12.45 -16.18
C LEU A 56 7.90 12.31 -15.16
N ASN A 57 8.64 11.21 -15.23
CA ASN A 57 9.84 11.03 -14.44
C ASN A 57 11.02 11.75 -15.12
N THR A 58 11.26 12.99 -14.69
CA THR A 58 12.31 13.84 -15.26
C THR A 58 13.72 13.30 -15.03
N VAL A 59 13.92 12.47 -13.99
CA VAL A 59 15.23 11.87 -13.67
C VAL A 59 15.71 10.97 -14.83
N ALA A 60 14.80 10.39 -15.62
CA ALA A 60 15.16 9.59 -16.79
C ALA A 60 15.92 10.38 -17.87
N TYR A 61 15.77 11.71 -17.89
CA TYR A 61 16.44 12.59 -18.85
C TYR A 61 17.80 13.08 -18.35
N GLU A 62 18.06 13.06 -17.04
CA GLU A 62 19.32 13.58 -16.47
C GLU A 62 20.54 12.76 -16.93
N MET A 63 20.37 11.44 -17.14
CA MET A 63 21.39 10.55 -17.73
C MET A 63 21.72 10.84 -19.19
N GLN A 64 20.92 11.66 -19.84
CA GLN A 64 21.14 12.09 -21.23
C GLN A 64 21.78 13.48 -21.27
N GLY A 65 21.84 14.17 -20.13
CA GLY A 65 22.39 15.51 -19.98
C GLY A 65 23.91 15.54 -19.78
N PRO A 66 24.49 16.75 -19.70
CA PRO A 66 25.93 16.95 -19.50
C PRO A 66 26.44 16.40 -18.16
N ASN A 67 25.56 16.21 -17.18
CA ASN A 67 25.89 15.74 -15.83
C ASN A 67 25.68 14.22 -15.64
N ARG A 68 25.50 13.45 -16.73
CA ARG A 68 25.22 12.01 -16.65
C ARG A 68 26.22 11.17 -15.86
N ASP A 69 27.45 11.66 -15.72
CA ASP A 69 28.55 10.99 -15.02
C ASP A 69 28.70 11.50 -13.56
N ASP A 70 27.84 12.44 -13.13
CA ASP A 70 27.79 12.92 -11.75
C ASP A 70 27.31 11.79 -10.82
N PRO A 71 28.05 11.47 -9.74
CA PRO A 71 27.65 10.43 -8.79
C PRO A 71 26.24 10.61 -8.20
N GLU A 72 25.78 11.84 -8.00
CA GLU A 72 24.44 12.12 -7.48
C GLU A 72 23.36 11.76 -8.52
N VAL A 73 23.57 12.16 -9.78
CA VAL A 73 22.67 11.80 -10.90
C VAL A 73 22.62 10.28 -11.10
N VAL A 74 23.76 9.60 -11.04
CA VAL A 74 23.83 8.13 -11.16
C VAL A 74 23.05 7.45 -10.02
N ALA A 75 23.18 7.94 -8.80
CA ALA A 75 22.46 7.42 -7.64
C ALA A 75 20.95 7.65 -7.77
N ASP A 76 20.54 8.85 -8.18
CA ASP A 76 19.13 9.20 -8.39
C ASP A 76 18.51 8.38 -9.51
N VAL A 77 19.23 8.07 -10.58
CA VAL A 77 18.73 7.22 -11.67
C VAL A 77 18.55 5.78 -11.22
N ALA A 78 19.51 5.24 -10.48
CA ALA A 78 19.40 3.91 -9.90
C ALA A 78 18.19 3.80 -8.96
N LYS A 79 17.86 4.89 -8.27
CA LYS A 79 16.71 5.00 -7.38
C LYS A 79 15.41 5.24 -8.16
N TYR A 80 15.26 6.34 -8.86
CA TYR A 80 13.99 6.79 -9.40
C TYR A 80 13.67 6.24 -10.78
N VAL A 81 14.60 5.60 -11.50
CA VAL A 81 14.40 5.23 -12.91
C VAL A 81 14.63 3.75 -13.19
N SER A 82 15.83 3.23 -12.95
CA SER A 82 16.22 1.86 -13.30
C SER A 82 17.57 1.47 -12.69
N VAL A 83 17.66 0.28 -12.11
CA VAL A 83 18.95 -0.27 -11.63
C VAL A 83 19.87 -0.71 -12.76
N PHE A 84 19.37 -0.76 -13.99
CA PHE A 84 20.14 -1.08 -15.20
C PHE A 84 20.59 0.18 -15.97
N GLY A 85 20.48 1.36 -15.34
CA GLY A 85 20.69 2.66 -15.98
C GLY A 85 19.48 3.13 -16.78
N ALA A 86 19.57 4.34 -17.36
CA ALA A 86 18.51 4.95 -18.16
C ALA A 86 18.90 5.05 -19.65
N PRO A 87 18.73 3.98 -20.44
CA PRO A 87 18.94 4.07 -21.88
C PRO A 87 17.96 5.08 -22.50
N PRO A 88 18.27 5.71 -23.65
CA PRO A 88 17.41 6.73 -24.25
C PRO A 88 15.95 6.28 -24.45
N MET A 89 15.76 4.99 -24.68
CA MET A 89 14.45 4.36 -24.87
C MET A 89 13.51 4.40 -23.65
N ILE A 90 13.98 4.78 -22.45
CA ILE A 90 13.10 4.94 -21.29
C ILE A 90 12.81 6.40 -20.94
N ALA A 91 13.28 7.35 -21.76
CA ALA A 91 12.75 8.72 -21.75
C ALA A 91 11.25 8.67 -22.06
N GLY A 92 10.45 9.41 -21.30
CA GLY A 92 8.99 9.34 -21.35
C GLY A 92 8.36 8.54 -20.20
N THR A 93 9.16 7.78 -19.45
CA THR A 93 8.66 6.98 -18.32
C THR A 93 7.94 7.87 -17.30
N PRO A 94 6.68 7.57 -16.92
CA PRO A 94 6.02 8.25 -15.82
C PRO A 94 6.51 7.71 -14.47
N PHE A 95 6.40 8.52 -13.41
CA PHE A 95 6.40 7.97 -12.06
C PHE A 95 5.27 6.94 -11.94
N PRO A 96 5.56 5.75 -11.39
CA PRO A 96 4.55 4.70 -11.27
C PRO A 96 3.43 5.15 -10.35
N GLY A 97 2.19 5.03 -10.83
CA GLY A 97 1.05 5.39 -10.00
C GLY A 97 -0.30 5.08 -10.62
N THR A 98 -1.34 5.40 -9.84
CA THR A 98 -2.74 5.16 -10.17
C THR A 98 -3.57 6.39 -9.80
N PHE A 99 -4.45 6.78 -10.72
CA PHE A 99 -5.51 7.74 -10.47
C PHE A 99 -6.82 7.00 -10.23
N MET A 100 -7.56 7.40 -9.20
CA MET A 100 -8.95 7.02 -9.04
C MET A 100 -9.84 8.13 -9.57
N VAL A 101 -10.77 7.76 -10.47
CA VAL A 101 -11.61 8.71 -11.19
C VAL A 101 -13.07 8.32 -11.02
N ASP A 102 -13.93 9.29 -10.69
CA ASP A 102 -15.36 9.07 -10.58
C ASP A 102 -16.05 9.01 -11.96
N ARG A 103 -17.34 8.64 -11.97
CA ARG A 103 -18.14 8.55 -13.21
C ARG A 103 -18.33 9.88 -13.95
N ARG A 104 -17.92 11.01 -13.37
CA ARG A 104 -17.97 12.35 -13.97
C ARG A 104 -16.60 12.81 -14.46
N GLY A 105 -15.57 11.96 -14.40
CA GLY A 105 -14.21 12.28 -14.81
C GLY A 105 -13.43 13.10 -13.77
N ARG A 106 -13.86 13.11 -12.50
CA ARG A 106 -13.12 13.80 -11.43
C ARG A 106 -12.12 12.85 -10.79
N VAL A 107 -10.86 13.28 -10.70
CA VAL A 107 -9.84 12.58 -9.90
C VAL A 107 -10.21 12.70 -8.42
N THR A 108 -10.50 11.58 -7.77
CA THR A 108 -10.86 11.52 -6.34
C THR A 108 -9.65 11.20 -5.46
N SER A 109 -8.66 10.47 -5.99
CA SER A 109 -7.46 10.06 -5.26
C SER A 109 -6.30 9.78 -6.21
N ARG A 110 -5.07 9.86 -5.68
CA ARG A 110 -3.81 9.60 -6.39
C ARG A 110 -2.92 8.70 -5.53
N PHE A 111 -2.30 7.70 -6.14
CA PHE A 111 -1.34 6.80 -5.49
C PHE A 111 -0.10 6.74 -6.39
N PHE A 112 0.97 7.44 -6.02
CA PHE A 112 2.20 7.54 -6.82
C PHE A 112 3.41 7.27 -5.94
N GLU A 113 4.39 6.58 -6.51
CA GLU A 113 5.64 6.26 -5.83
C GLU A 113 6.80 6.95 -6.53
N GLU A 114 7.75 7.46 -5.75
CA GLU A 114 8.98 8.04 -6.30
C GLU A 114 9.94 6.95 -6.76
N PHE A 115 10.12 5.90 -5.95
CA PHE A 115 11.04 4.81 -6.25
C PHE A 115 10.48 3.91 -7.36
N TYR A 116 11.20 3.76 -8.48
CA TYR A 116 10.63 3.12 -9.67
C TYR A 116 10.29 1.64 -9.51
N ARG A 117 10.78 0.95 -8.47
CA ARG A 117 10.41 -0.44 -8.18
C ARG A 117 9.23 -0.53 -7.22
N GLU A 118 8.91 0.54 -6.51
CA GLU A 118 7.75 0.56 -5.61
C GLU A 118 6.46 0.57 -6.42
N ARG A 119 5.58 -0.39 -6.12
CA ARG A 119 4.28 -0.56 -6.78
C ARG A 119 3.21 -0.70 -5.73
N ASN A 120 2.26 0.22 -5.76
CA ASN A 120 1.02 0.10 -5.03
C ASN A 120 0.11 -0.91 -5.76
N THR A 121 -0.35 -1.94 -5.06
CA THR A 121 -1.19 -2.98 -5.68
C THR A 121 -2.64 -2.52 -5.78
N THR A 122 -3.40 -3.09 -6.71
CA THR A 122 -4.84 -2.79 -6.80
C THR A 122 -5.56 -3.11 -5.51
N ALA A 123 -5.16 -4.20 -4.86
CA ALA A 123 -5.75 -4.62 -3.61
C ALA A 123 -5.46 -3.65 -2.45
N ASN A 124 -4.25 -3.12 -2.39
CA ASN A 124 -3.90 -2.09 -1.42
C ASN A 124 -4.69 -0.81 -1.66
N ILE A 125 -4.74 -0.33 -2.91
CA ILE A 125 -5.49 0.88 -3.28
C ILE A 125 -6.97 0.75 -2.88
N LEU A 126 -7.62 -0.38 -3.20
CA LEU A 126 -9.02 -0.56 -2.86
C LEU A 126 -9.26 -0.62 -1.35
N LEU A 127 -8.38 -1.29 -0.61
CA LEU A 127 -8.45 -1.32 0.85
C LEU A 127 -8.35 0.10 1.44
N LYS A 128 -7.42 0.94 0.96
CA LYS A 128 -7.29 2.34 1.38
C LYS A 128 -8.53 3.18 1.09
N LEU A 129 -9.30 2.81 0.08
CA LEU A 129 -10.54 3.50 -0.31
C LEU A 129 -11.78 2.95 0.41
N GLY A 130 -11.62 2.00 1.34
CA GLY A 130 -12.72 1.32 2.01
C GLY A 130 -13.47 0.32 1.11
N GLY A 131 -12.93 0.02 -0.07
CA GLY A 131 -13.41 -1.01 -0.97
C GLY A 131 -12.86 -2.37 -0.56
N GLY A 132 -13.69 -3.21 0.06
CA GLY A 132 -13.28 -4.58 0.40
C GLY A 132 -13.07 -5.44 -0.85
N LEU A 133 -11.90 -6.05 -0.97
CA LEU A 133 -11.73 -7.25 -1.80
C LEU A 133 -11.95 -8.48 -0.90
N SER A 134 -12.77 -9.42 -1.37
CA SER A 134 -13.15 -10.65 -0.66
C SER A 134 -11.94 -11.46 -0.14
N PRO A 135 -12.12 -12.27 0.92
CA PRO A 135 -11.20 -12.32 2.04
C PRO A 135 -9.89 -13.04 1.70
N ILE A 136 -8.81 -12.32 1.98
CA ILE A 136 -7.48 -12.89 2.20
C ILE A 136 -7.52 -13.63 3.54
N GLU A 137 -6.57 -14.54 3.79
CA GLU A 137 -6.48 -15.20 5.11
C GLU A 137 -6.48 -14.15 6.22
N ALA A 138 -7.50 -14.25 7.08
CA ALA A 138 -7.77 -13.26 8.10
C ALA A 138 -7.67 -13.90 9.48
N VAL A 139 -6.86 -13.29 10.34
CA VAL A 139 -6.79 -13.62 11.76
C VAL A 139 -8.00 -13.01 12.44
N ARG A 140 -8.81 -13.82 13.11
CA ARG A 140 -9.96 -13.36 13.90
C ARG A 140 -9.65 -13.51 15.37
N GLY A 141 -10.01 -12.49 16.14
CA GLY A 141 -9.87 -12.49 17.60
C GLY A 141 -11.12 -11.92 18.27
N GLU A 142 -11.40 -12.41 19.47
CA GLU A 142 -12.44 -11.87 20.33
C GLU A 142 -11.88 -11.77 21.75
N THR A 143 -12.16 -10.64 22.39
CA THR A 143 -11.80 -10.37 23.78
C THR A 143 -13.05 -9.99 24.56
N ALA A 144 -12.91 -9.75 25.86
CA ALA A 144 -14.00 -9.18 26.65
C ALA A 144 -14.41 -7.76 26.16
N HIS A 145 -13.53 -7.05 25.45
CA HIS A 145 -13.71 -5.64 25.11
C HIS A 145 -14.09 -5.39 23.64
N LEU A 146 -13.64 -6.24 22.73
CA LEU A 146 -13.77 -6.03 21.29
C LEU A 146 -13.64 -7.34 20.51
N LYS A 147 -14.13 -7.32 19.28
CA LYS A 147 -13.81 -8.28 18.22
C LYS A 147 -12.84 -7.64 17.23
N LEU A 148 -11.98 -8.45 16.63
CA LEU A 148 -11.09 -7.99 15.57
C LEU A 148 -10.99 -8.98 14.42
N THR A 149 -10.75 -8.44 13.24
CA THR A 149 -10.32 -9.17 12.05
C THR A 149 -9.09 -8.47 11.47
N ALA A 150 -7.97 -9.17 11.40
CA ALA A 150 -6.72 -8.64 10.85
C ALA A 150 -6.33 -9.40 9.59
N TYR A 151 -5.93 -8.70 8.54
CA TYR A 151 -5.57 -9.31 7.25
C TYR A 151 -4.61 -8.42 6.46
N PRO A 152 -3.73 -8.99 5.60
CA PRO A 152 -3.02 -8.23 4.61
C PRO A 152 -3.91 -7.89 3.42
N SER A 153 -3.63 -6.78 2.75
CA SER A 153 -4.25 -6.41 1.46
C SER A 153 -3.88 -7.35 0.31
N ASN A 154 -2.78 -8.09 0.44
CA ASN A 154 -2.29 -9.01 -0.59
C ASN A 154 -2.03 -10.40 0.02
N PRO A 155 -2.43 -11.50 -0.65
CA PRO A 155 -2.04 -12.84 -0.22
C PRO A 155 -0.59 -13.17 -0.61
N SER A 156 -0.10 -12.59 -1.71
CA SER A 156 1.28 -12.72 -2.17
C SER A 156 1.89 -11.34 -2.44
N ILE A 157 3.19 -11.22 -2.22
CA ILE A 157 3.96 -10.00 -2.43
C ILE A 157 5.25 -10.32 -3.21
N THR A 158 5.79 -9.32 -3.88
CA THR A 158 7.12 -9.40 -4.51
C THR A 158 7.97 -8.19 -4.11
N ILE A 159 9.23 -8.19 -4.53
CA ILE A 159 10.15 -7.08 -4.34
C ILE A 159 9.56 -5.78 -4.91
N GLY A 160 9.57 -4.71 -4.11
CA GLY A 160 8.95 -3.43 -4.46
C GLY A 160 7.45 -3.35 -4.19
N THR A 161 6.81 -4.39 -3.67
CA THR A 161 5.38 -4.33 -3.35
C THR A 161 5.13 -3.41 -2.17
N ARG A 162 4.26 -2.41 -2.37
CA ARG A 162 3.64 -1.61 -1.32
C ARG A 162 2.25 -2.16 -1.02
N PHE A 163 2.04 -2.58 0.22
CA PHE A 163 0.81 -3.23 0.68
C PHE A 163 0.45 -2.75 2.08
N SER A 164 -0.81 -2.93 2.48
CA SER A 164 -1.26 -2.66 3.84
C SER A 164 -1.57 -3.93 4.62
N LEU A 165 -1.39 -3.83 5.94
CA LEU A 165 -1.97 -4.69 6.95
C LEU A 165 -3.14 -3.92 7.59
N ALA A 166 -4.34 -4.49 7.53
CA ALA A 166 -5.54 -3.94 8.16
C ALA A 166 -5.85 -4.68 9.46
N VAL A 167 -6.31 -3.93 10.46
CA VAL A 167 -6.92 -4.45 11.68
C VAL A 167 -8.28 -3.79 11.82
N GLU A 168 -9.33 -4.50 11.43
CA GLU A 168 -10.72 -4.12 11.68
C GLU A 168 -11.07 -4.44 13.12
N ILE A 169 -11.65 -3.47 13.83
CA ILE A 169 -11.93 -3.56 15.26
C ILE A 169 -13.38 -3.14 15.48
N GLU A 170 -14.12 -3.98 16.19
CA GLU A 170 -15.48 -3.70 16.65
C GLU A 170 -15.48 -3.72 18.19
N PRO A 171 -15.47 -2.55 18.84
CA PRO A 171 -15.68 -2.47 20.28
C PRO A 171 -17.02 -3.10 20.67
N ASN A 172 -17.04 -3.84 21.78
CA ASN A 172 -18.27 -4.38 22.34
C ASN A 172 -19.18 -3.23 22.85
N PRO A 173 -20.49 -3.46 23.03
CA PRO A 173 -21.40 -2.44 23.55
C PRO A 173 -20.89 -1.82 24.86
N ASN A 174 -20.97 -0.49 24.96
CA ASN A 174 -20.50 0.34 26.08
C ASN A 174 -18.98 0.33 26.31
N ILE A 175 -18.18 -0.21 25.39
CA ILE A 175 -16.72 -0.10 25.43
C ILE A 175 -16.26 1.07 24.59
N HIS A 176 -15.30 1.82 25.10
CA HIS A 176 -14.53 2.79 24.34
C HIS A 176 -13.03 2.49 24.42
N ILE A 177 -12.35 2.69 23.29
CA ILE A 177 -10.90 2.51 23.14
C ILE A 177 -10.26 3.87 22.92
N TYR A 178 -9.16 4.18 23.59
CA TYR A 178 -8.50 5.48 23.43
C TYR A 178 -7.85 5.64 22.05
N ALA A 179 -8.15 6.77 21.41
CA ALA A 179 -7.64 7.15 20.10
C ALA A 179 -6.52 8.20 20.22
N PRO A 180 -5.72 8.43 19.15
CA PRO A 180 -4.69 9.46 19.15
C PRO A 180 -5.21 10.83 19.62
N GLY A 181 -4.38 11.53 20.40
CA GLY A 181 -4.70 12.73 21.16
C GLY A 181 -5.02 12.45 22.64
N ALA A 182 -5.45 11.24 23.00
CA ALA A 182 -5.74 10.90 24.40
C ALA A 182 -4.47 10.73 25.26
N GLU A 183 -3.31 10.48 24.62
CA GLU A 183 -2.01 10.37 25.27
C GLU A 183 -1.59 11.68 25.96
N GLU A 184 -2.03 12.84 25.44
CA GLU A 184 -1.78 14.16 26.06
C GLU A 184 -2.45 14.27 27.44
N MET A 185 -3.48 13.45 27.68
CA MET A 185 -4.24 13.37 28.92
C MET A 185 -3.78 12.18 29.79
N GLY A 186 -2.75 11.45 29.38
CA GLY A 186 -2.18 10.31 30.11
C GLY A 186 -2.86 8.96 29.85
N TYR A 187 -3.78 8.88 28.88
CA TYR A 187 -4.40 7.62 28.50
C TYR A 187 -3.53 6.79 27.55
N ARG A 188 -3.76 5.47 27.54
CA ARG A 188 -3.04 4.54 26.65
C ARG A 188 -3.80 4.36 25.35
N VAL A 189 -3.33 5.05 24.32
CA VAL A 189 -3.87 4.96 22.96
C VAL A 189 -3.58 3.59 22.36
N ILE A 190 -4.53 3.10 21.56
CA ILE A 190 -4.35 1.87 20.79
C ILE A 190 -3.16 1.99 19.84
N SER A 191 -2.29 0.98 19.82
CA SER A 191 -1.18 0.88 18.88
C SER A 191 -1.18 -0.48 18.17
N PHE A 192 -0.69 -0.47 16.93
CA PHE A 192 -0.40 -1.66 16.16
C PHE A 192 1.10 -1.66 15.83
N ASP A 193 1.84 -2.51 16.51
CA ASP A 193 3.30 -2.50 16.51
C ASP A 193 3.82 -3.74 15.80
N LEU A 194 4.41 -3.55 14.61
CA LEU A 194 5.04 -4.63 13.85
C LEU A 194 6.49 -4.83 14.28
N ALA A 195 6.89 -6.09 14.43
CA ALA A 195 8.27 -6.45 14.64
C ALA A 195 9.09 -6.11 13.38
N PRO A 196 10.27 -5.48 13.52
CA PRO A 196 11.14 -5.20 12.38
C PRO A 196 11.49 -6.48 11.63
N VAL A 197 11.34 -6.45 10.30
CA VAL A 197 11.73 -7.53 9.41
C VAL A 197 12.77 -6.98 8.42
N PRO A 198 13.93 -7.64 8.24
CA PRO A 198 14.91 -7.21 7.26
C PRO A 198 14.27 -7.03 5.88
N HIS A 199 14.66 -5.96 5.19
CA HIS A 199 14.16 -5.62 3.85
C HIS A 199 12.66 -5.28 3.74
N VAL A 200 11.99 -5.04 4.87
CA VAL A 200 10.65 -4.49 4.92
C VAL A 200 10.69 -3.14 5.64
N ARG A 201 10.13 -2.11 5.00
CA ARG A 201 9.95 -0.79 5.58
C ARG A 201 8.48 -0.60 5.97
N TYR A 202 8.21 -0.30 7.22
CA TYR A 202 6.86 0.02 7.69
C TYR A 202 6.65 1.53 7.70
N GLU A 203 5.48 1.95 7.25
CA GLU A 203 4.99 3.32 7.39
C GLU A 203 4.30 3.48 8.76
N PRO A 204 4.05 4.74 9.20
CA PRO A 204 3.23 4.99 10.38
C PRO A 204 1.83 4.38 10.25
N VAL A 205 1.22 4.02 11.39
CA VAL A 205 -0.17 3.57 11.43
C VAL A 205 -1.09 4.73 11.05
N GLU A 206 -1.96 4.50 10.08
CA GLU A 206 -3.06 5.39 9.73
C GLU A 206 -4.25 5.09 10.65
N PHE A 207 -4.67 6.12 11.39
CA PHE A 207 -5.80 6.07 12.30
C PHE A 207 -7.02 6.77 11.69
N PRO A 208 -8.23 6.20 11.80
CA PRO A 208 -9.44 6.86 11.32
C PRO A 208 -9.83 8.03 12.23
N GLU A 209 -10.79 8.86 11.79
CA GLU A 209 -11.35 9.89 12.66
C GLU A 209 -12.01 9.27 13.89
N SER A 210 -11.75 9.87 15.06
CA SER A 210 -12.26 9.41 16.35
C SER A 210 -13.49 10.18 16.82
N GLU A 211 -14.22 9.61 17.78
CA GLU A 211 -15.28 10.31 18.50
C GLU A 211 -14.76 10.96 19.78
N ILE A 212 -15.34 12.10 20.16
CA ILE A 212 -15.09 12.68 21.49
C ILE A 212 -16.05 12.09 22.51
N TYR A 213 -15.52 11.34 23.46
CA TYR A 213 -16.25 10.84 24.62
C TYR A 213 -16.15 11.84 25.78
N TYR A 214 -17.27 12.06 26.47
CA TYR A 214 -17.29 12.88 27.68
C TYR A 214 -17.29 11.96 28.90
N PHE A 215 -16.20 12.00 29.66
CA PHE A 215 -16.04 11.23 30.88
C PHE A 215 -16.45 12.06 32.09
N GLU A 216 -17.72 11.94 32.46
CA GLU A 216 -18.35 12.70 33.56
C GLU A 216 -17.59 12.61 34.90
N PRO A 217 -17.05 11.46 35.35
CA PRO A 217 -16.36 11.37 36.64
C PRO A 217 -15.14 12.29 36.78
N LEU A 218 -14.46 12.61 35.67
CA LEU A 218 -13.31 13.51 35.63
C LEU A 218 -13.61 14.85 34.94
N ASP A 219 -14.84 15.06 34.45
CA ASP A 219 -15.24 16.21 33.64
C ASP A 219 -14.33 16.41 32.40
N GLU A 220 -13.94 15.31 31.75
CA GLU A 220 -12.98 15.31 30.65
C GLU A 220 -13.61 14.97 29.30
N ARG A 221 -13.00 15.47 28.21
CA ARG A 221 -13.39 15.16 26.84
C ARG A 221 -12.22 14.49 26.13
N VAL A 222 -12.37 13.21 25.83
CA VAL A 222 -11.26 12.35 25.39
C VAL A 222 -11.56 11.77 24.01
N PRO A 223 -10.61 11.76 23.06
CA PRO A 223 -10.80 11.07 21.78
C PRO A 223 -10.79 9.56 21.98
N THR A 224 -11.79 8.90 21.41
CA THR A 224 -12.05 7.47 21.57
C THR A 224 -12.62 6.87 20.30
N TYR A 225 -12.52 5.55 20.17
CA TYR A 225 -13.31 4.77 19.23
C TYR A 225 -14.39 4.00 19.99
N GLN A 226 -15.65 4.28 19.66
CA GLN A 226 -16.83 3.59 20.20
C GLN A 226 -17.62 2.84 19.12
N ARG A 227 -17.38 3.18 17.85
CA ARG A 227 -17.94 2.50 16.68
C ARG A 227 -16.88 1.61 16.03
N PRO A 228 -17.28 0.67 15.15
CA PRO A 228 -16.31 -0.09 14.36
C PRO A 228 -15.37 0.83 13.59
N PHE A 229 -14.09 0.48 13.59
CA PHE A 229 -13.02 1.25 12.98
C PHE A 229 -11.92 0.34 12.45
N THR A 230 -11.07 0.86 11.57
CA THR A 230 -9.98 0.08 10.96
C THR A 230 -8.67 0.84 11.14
N LEU A 231 -7.68 0.16 11.70
CA LEU A 231 -6.29 0.61 11.66
C LEU A 231 -5.64 0.08 10.40
N LEU A 232 -4.85 0.92 9.75
CA LEU A 232 -4.10 0.52 8.56
C LEU A 232 -2.63 0.82 8.75
N GLN A 233 -1.75 -0.14 8.47
CA GLN A 233 -0.31 0.12 8.43
C GLN A 233 0.25 -0.35 7.11
N GLU A 234 0.86 0.57 6.35
CA GLU A 234 1.54 0.24 5.11
C GLU A 234 2.93 -0.35 5.36
N ALA A 235 3.30 -1.27 4.48
CA ALA A 235 4.60 -1.92 4.43
C ALA A 235 5.08 -1.94 2.98
N VAL A 236 6.40 -1.78 2.81
CA VAL A 236 7.07 -1.84 1.52
C VAL A 236 8.16 -2.89 1.56
N VAL A 237 8.09 -3.87 0.65
CA VAL A 237 9.20 -4.78 0.39
C VAL A 237 10.26 -4.02 -0.40
N LEU A 238 11.44 -3.81 0.18
CA LEU A 238 12.46 -2.98 -0.44
C LEU A 238 12.94 -3.54 -1.78
N GLY A 239 13.13 -2.65 -2.77
CA GLY A 239 13.56 -3.01 -4.13
C GLY A 239 15.07 -3.12 -4.36
N GLY A 240 15.88 -3.19 -3.30
CA GLY A 240 17.34 -3.23 -3.40
C GLY A 240 17.88 -4.60 -3.85
N ALA A 241 19.12 -4.64 -4.36
CA ALA A 241 19.79 -5.88 -4.76
C ALA A 241 19.99 -6.86 -3.60
N ASP A 242 20.18 -6.35 -2.38
CA ASP A 242 20.30 -7.17 -1.17
C ASP A 242 18.95 -7.80 -0.78
N ALA A 243 17.84 -7.08 -0.99
CA ALA A 243 16.49 -7.52 -0.63
C ALA A 243 16.00 -8.66 -1.53
N GLU A 244 15.90 -8.43 -2.83
CA GLU A 244 16.82 -9.10 -3.74
C GLU A 244 17.18 -10.59 -3.50
N GLU A 245 18.48 -10.74 -3.23
CA GLU A 245 19.15 -11.97 -2.85
C GLU A 245 18.56 -12.63 -1.60
N ALA A 246 18.21 -11.83 -0.58
CA ALA A 246 17.69 -12.36 0.68
C ALA A 246 16.31 -13.03 0.54
N LEU A 247 15.42 -12.46 -0.27
CA LEU A 247 14.05 -12.94 -0.45
C LEU A 247 13.94 -14.02 -1.53
N ALA A 248 14.91 -14.11 -2.44
CA ALA A 248 14.91 -15.11 -3.53
C ALA A 248 14.94 -16.58 -3.05
N GLN A 249 15.31 -16.82 -1.78
CA GLN A 249 15.38 -18.15 -1.17
C GLN A 249 14.18 -18.49 -0.29
N LEU A 250 13.20 -17.58 -0.18
CA LEU A 250 12.04 -17.74 0.68
C LEU A 250 10.78 -17.93 -0.16
N ASP A 251 9.96 -18.91 0.23
CA ASP A 251 8.64 -19.12 -0.40
C ASP A 251 7.57 -18.19 0.20
N ALA A 252 7.76 -17.76 1.46
CA ALA A 252 6.82 -16.91 2.17
C ALA A 252 7.52 -16.01 3.19
N LEU A 253 6.89 -14.87 3.48
CA LEU A 253 7.31 -13.91 4.49
C LEU A 253 6.29 -13.88 5.63
N THR A 254 6.76 -14.04 6.87
CA THR A 254 5.90 -13.90 8.06
C THR A 254 6.19 -12.59 8.77
N LEU A 255 5.15 -11.78 8.93
CA LEU A 255 5.16 -10.53 9.66
C LEU A 255 4.47 -10.76 11.00
N SER A 256 5.14 -10.45 12.10
CA SER A 256 4.58 -10.55 13.45
C SER A 256 4.36 -9.15 14.02
N GLY A 257 3.26 -8.95 14.72
CA GLY A 257 2.96 -7.68 15.37
C GLY A 257 2.15 -7.88 16.65
N THR A 258 1.92 -6.78 17.35
CA THR A 258 1.08 -6.77 18.56
C THR A 258 0.10 -5.61 18.48
N LEU A 259 -1.18 -5.89 18.70
CA LEU A 259 -2.18 -4.87 18.96
C LEU A 259 -2.21 -4.60 20.46
N ASN A 260 -1.80 -3.40 20.87
CA ASN A 260 -1.83 -2.97 22.27
C ASN A 260 -2.97 -1.97 22.45
N TYR A 261 -3.80 -2.14 23.46
CA TYR A 261 -4.87 -1.19 23.75
C TYR A 261 -5.25 -1.18 25.23
N GLN A 262 -5.91 -0.10 25.63
CA GLN A 262 -6.67 -0.03 26.86
C GLN A 262 -8.13 0.25 26.53
N ALA A 263 -9.02 -0.50 27.17
CA ALA A 263 -10.46 -0.33 27.06
C ALA A 263 -11.02 0.24 28.36
N CYS A 264 -12.10 0.99 28.26
CA CYS A 264 -12.88 1.43 29.41
C CYS A 264 -14.37 1.29 29.09
N ASP A 265 -15.18 1.14 30.13
CA ASP A 265 -16.63 1.29 30.07
C ASP A 265 -17.06 2.63 30.68
N ASP A 266 -18.35 2.82 30.93
CA ASP A 266 -18.90 4.04 31.51
C ASP A 266 -18.42 4.32 32.96
N LYS A 267 -17.74 3.38 33.62
CA LYS A 267 -17.41 3.43 35.04
C LYS A 267 -15.95 3.24 35.34
N ILE A 268 -15.28 2.33 34.63
CA ILE A 268 -13.92 1.91 34.92
C ILE A 268 -13.09 1.77 33.64
N CYS A 269 -11.79 1.96 33.82
CA CYS A 269 -10.81 1.55 32.83
C CYS A 269 -10.21 0.20 33.20
N PHE A 270 -10.20 -0.71 32.22
CA PHE A 270 -9.66 -2.05 32.38
C PHE A 270 -8.13 -2.05 32.28
N GLU A 271 -7.54 -3.19 32.67
CA GLU A 271 -6.12 -3.42 32.47
C GLU A 271 -5.76 -3.42 30.97
N PRO A 272 -4.59 -2.89 30.60
CA PRO A 272 -4.11 -2.92 29.22
C PRO A 272 -4.01 -4.34 28.68
N VAL A 273 -4.34 -4.50 27.39
CA VAL A 273 -4.33 -5.78 26.68
C VAL A 273 -3.33 -5.72 25.53
N SER A 274 -2.59 -6.82 25.34
CA SER A 274 -1.68 -7.04 24.21
C SER A 274 -2.10 -8.30 23.46
N LEU A 275 -2.47 -8.16 22.19
CA LEU A 275 -2.88 -9.27 21.33
C LEU A 275 -1.83 -9.52 20.24
N PRO A 276 -1.19 -10.69 20.20
CA PRO A 276 -0.25 -11.02 19.14
C PRO A 276 -1.01 -11.24 17.82
N LEU A 277 -0.48 -10.68 16.74
CA LEU A 277 -0.96 -10.84 15.38
C LEU A 277 0.17 -11.39 14.51
N SER A 278 -0.17 -12.22 13.53
CA SER A 278 0.78 -12.78 12.59
C SER A 278 0.15 -12.87 11.20
N PHE A 279 0.90 -12.49 10.19
CA PHE A 279 0.51 -12.48 8.79
C PHE A 279 1.55 -13.25 7.99
N THR A 280 1.13 -14.24 7.22
CA THR A 280 2.01 -14.97 6.30
C THR A 280 1.59 -14.63 4.88
N LEU A 281 2.53 -14.12 4.09
CA LEU A 281 2.33 -13.74 2.70
C LEU A 281 3.25 -14.57 1.81
N ASP A 282 2.74 -15.10 0.71
CA ASP A 282 3.56 -15.80 -0.28
C ASP A 282 4.52 -14.82 -0.96
N LEU A 283 5.70 -15.28 -1.35
CA LEU A 283 6.70 -14.49 -2.07
C LEU A 283 6.75 -14.89 -3.55
N ASP A 284 6.30 -14.00 -4.42
CA ASP A 284 6.37 -14.17 -5.87
C ASP A 284 7.71 -13.64 -6.41
N LEU A 285 8.37 -14.41 -7.28
CA LEU A 285 9.60 -13.98 -7.96
C LEU A 285 9.29 -13.05 -9.15
N LEU A 286 10.16 -12.05 -9.35
CA LEU A 286 10.08 -11.18 -10.53
C LEU A 286 10.33 -11.98 -11.81
N ASP A 287 9.42 -11.92 -12.78
CA ASP A 287 9.62 -12.49 -14.11
C ASP A 287 10.69 -11.68 -14.87
N ARG A 288 11.86 -12.31 -15.06
CA ARG A 288 13.03 -11.72 -15.71
C ARG A 288 13.27 -12.23 -17.13
N GLN A 289 12.32 -12.94 -17.76
CA GLN A 289 12.49 -13.31 -19.17
C GLN A 289 12.53 -12.06 -20.07
N ARG A 290 13.75 -11.62 -20.40
CA ARG A 290 13.98 -10.72 -21.54
C ARG A 290 13.81 -11.55 -22.81
N VAL A 291 12.94 -11.09 -23.70
CA VAL A 291 12.78 -11.66 -25.04
C VAL A 291 14.15 -11.58 -25.73
N ASN A 292 14.69 -12.71 -26.15
CA ASN A 292 15.85 -12.73 -27.05
C ASN A 292 15.45 -11.99 -28.32
N ARG A 293 16.08 -10.84 -28.58
CA ARG A 293 16.15 -10.26 -29.93
C ARG A 293 17.17 -11.03 -30.75
#